data_AF-F9RIN7-F1
#
_entry.id   AF-F9RIN7-F1
#
_cell.length_a   1.000
_cell.length_b   1.000
_cell.length_c   1.000
_cell.angle_alpha   90.00
_cell.angle_beta   90.00
_cell.angle_gamma   90.00
#
_symmetry.space_group_name_H-M   'P 1'
#
loop_
_entity.id
_entity.type
_entity.pdbx_description
1 polymer ?
#
loop_
_entity_poly.entity_id
_entity_poly.type
_entity_poly.pdbx_seq_one_letter_code
_entity_poly.pdbx_strand_id
1 'polypeptide(L)'
;MTIREYTLLDVSDSVNELHNIALYLNSGAFTEEIADKVTFLMLERIEELQSNLSFMRLYPELKAEELADNVSNLETQAQTA
;
A
#
# COMPACT_ATOMS: atom_id res chain seq x y z
N MET A 1 -2.33 9.47 14.63
CA MET A 1 -2.57 8.18 13.95
C MET A 1 -1.22 7.52 13.77
N THR A 2 -1.01 6.28 14.19
CA THR A 2 0.25 5.59 13.86
C THR A 2 0.21 5.21 12.38
N ILE A 3 1.09 5.82 11.60
CA ILE A 3 1.22 5.60 10.16
C ILE A 3 1.73 4.16 9.94
N ARG A 4 0.98 3.32 9.21
CA ARG A 4 1.42 1.94 8.91
C ARG A 4 2.63 2.00 7.98
N GLU A 5 3.75 1.45 8.40
CA GLU A 5 4.94 1.35 7.54
C GLU A 5 4.75 0.18 6.55
N TYR A 6 4.77 0.51 5.26
CA TYR A 6 4.85 -0.48 4.19
C TYR A 6 6.30 -0.68 3.79
N THR A 7 6.69 -1.92 3.58
CA THR A 7 8.05 -2.33 3.24
C THR A 7 8.13 -2.84 1.79
N LEU A 8 9.35 -2.96 1.27
CA LEU A 8 9.56 -3.60 -0.02
C LEU A 8 9.16 -5.08 -0.02
N LEU A 9 9.10 -5.73 1.16
CA LEU A 9 8.62 -7.10 1.28
C LEU A 9 7.11 -7.16 1.03
N ASP A 10 6.33 -6.23 1.59
CA ASP A 10 4.88 -6.14 1.34
C ASP A 10 4.56 -5.95 -0.15
N VAL A 11 5.38 -5.15 -0.85
CA VAL A 11 5.30 -4.94 -2.31
C VAL A 11 5.64 -6.24 -3.05
N SER A 12 6.72 -6.91 -2.67
CA SER A 12 7.16 -8.18 -3.27
C SER A 12 6.08 -9.26 -3.15
N ASP A 13 5.47 -9.40 -1.97
CA ASP A 13 4.40 -10.36 -1.71
C ASP A 13 3.17 -10.06 -2.57
N SER A 14 2.76 -8.79 -2.66
CA SER A 14 1.64 -8.35 -3.50
C SER A 14 1.88 -8.63 -5.00
N VAL A 15 3.11 -8.41 -5.49
CA VAL A 15 3.48 -8.72 -6.88
C VAL A 15 3.46 -10.22 -7.14
N ASN A 16 3.91 -11.04 -6.18
CA ASN A 16 3.85 -12.49 -6.30
C ASN A 16 2.40 -13.01 -6.33
N GLU A 17 1.50 -12.43 -5.54
CA GLU A 17 0.08 -12.76 -5.58
C GLU A 17 -0.53 -12.45 -6.97
N LEU A 18 -0.25 -11.26 -7.53
CA LEU A 18 -0.67 -10.89 -8.87
C LEU A 18 -0.12 -11.84 -9.93
N HIS A 19 1.15 -12.25 -9.81
CA HIS A 19 1.76 -13.22 -10.69
C HIS A 19 1.03 -14.57 -10.65
N ASN A 20 0.70 -15.06 -9.45
CA ASN A 20 -0.04 -16.31 -9.29
C ASN A 20 -1.46 -16.24 -9.89
N ILE A 21 -2.14 -15.11 -9.72
CA ILE A 21 -3.46 -14.88 -10.35
C ILE A 21 -3.34 -14.89 -11.87
N ALA A 22 -2.33 -14.22 -12.43
CA ALA A 22 -2.08 -14.20 -13.87
C ALA A 22 -1.77 -15.61 -14.42
N LEU A 23 -0.97 -16.41 -13.70
CA LEU A 23 -0.70 -17.80 -14.07
C LEU A 23 -1.97 -18.65 -14.06
N TYR A 24 -2.81 -18.48 -13.04
CA TYR A 24 -4.10 -19.16 -12.96
C TYR A 24 -4.99 -18.80 -14.15
N LEU A 25 -5.16 -17.51 -14.46
CA LEU A 25 -5.95 -17.05 -15.61
C LEU A 25 -5.38 -17.54 -16.95
N ASN A 26 -4.05 -17.63 -17.08
CA ASN A 26 -3.42 -18.13 -18.29
C ASN A 26 -3.53 -19.66 -18.45
N SER A 27 -3.84 -20.39 -17.38
CA SER A 27 -3.99 -21.86 -17.43
C SER A 27 -5.24 -22.31 -18.20
N GLY A 28 -6.26 -21.45 -18.31
CA GLY A 28 -7.55 -21.78 -18.91
C GLY A 28 -8.37 -22.84 -18.14
N ALA A 29 -7.91 -23.28 -16.97
CA ALA A 29 -8.54 -24.35 -16.19
C ALA A 29 -9.66 -23.82 -15.27
N PHE A 30 -10.62 -23.09 -15.82
CA PHE A 30 -11.72 -22.46 -15.08
C PHE A 30 -12.96 -22.25 -15.96
N THR A 31 -14.10 -21.97 -15.33
CA THR A 31 -15.31 -21.53 -16.03
C THR A 31 -15.24 -20.03 -16.34
N GLU A 32 -16.02 -19.57 -17.32
CA GLU A 32 -16.12 -18.14 -17.67
C GLU A 32 -16.48 -17.27 -16.45
N GLU A 33 -17.46 -17.70 -15.64
CA GLU A 33 -17.84 -16.99 -14.40
C GLU A 33 -16.67 -16.85 -13.40
N ILE A 34 -15.82 -17.88 -13.29
CA ILE A 34 -14.64 -17.83 -12.43
C ILE A 34 -13.60 -16.90 -13.05
N ALA A 35 -13.42 -16.92 -14.37
CA ALA A 35 -12.51 -16.03 -15.08
C ALA A 35 -12.82 -14.56 -14.78
N ASP A 36 -14.10 -14.18 -14.88
CA ASP A 36 -14.56 -12.81 -14.65
C ASP A 36 -14.29 -12.36 -13.20
N LYS A 37 -14.65 -13.21 -12.22
CA LYS A 37 -14.42 -12.91 -10.80
C LYS A 37 -12.94 -12.79 -10.47
N VAL A 38 -12.11 -13.68 -11.00
CA VAL A 38 -10.66 -13.67 -10.75
C VAL A 38 -9.98 -12.50 -11.48
N THR A 39 -10.48 -12.11 -12.65
CA THR A 39 -10.02 -10.91 -13.35
C THR A 39 -10.36 -9.66 -12.54
N PHE A 40 -11.57 -9.58 -11.98
CA PHE A 40 -11.95 -8.48 -11.10
C PHE A 40 -11.07 -8.44 -9.83
N LEU A 41 -10.85 -9.58 -9.18
CA LEU A 41 -9.92 -9.68 -8.05
C LEU A 41 -8.51 -9.20 -8.42
N MET A 42 -8.01 -9.54 -9.60
CA MET A 42 -6.70 -9.07 -10.08
C MET A 42 -6.65 -7.54 -10.15
N LEU A 43 -7.71 -6.89 -10.62
CA LEU A 43 -7.80 -5.43 -10.69
C LEU A 43 -7.80 -4.81 -9.29
N GLU A 44 -8.57 -5.34 -8.35
CA GLU A 44 -8.57 -4.86 -6.95
C GLU A 44 -7.17 -4.95 -6.33
N ARG A 45 -6.45 -6.06 -6.56
CA ARG A 45 -5.07 -6.23 -6.08
C ARG A 45 -4.08 -5.27 -6.73
N ILE A 46 -4.28 -4.92 -8.00
CA ILE A 46 -3.47 -3.88 -8.66
C ILE A 46 -3.70 -2.52 -8.00
N GLU A 47 -4.95 -2.15 -7.72
CA GLU A 47 -5.28 -0.88 -7.06
C GLU A 47 -4.69 -0.81 -5.64
N GLU A 48 -4.78 -1.89 -4.86
CA GLU A 48 -4.17 -1.99 -3.54
C GLU A 48 -2.64 -1.80 -3.61
N LEU A 49 -1.98 -2.47 -4.55
CA LEU A 49 -0.53 -2.34 -4.76
C LEU A 49 -0.14 -0.90 -5.13
N GLN A 50 -0.90 -0.26 -6.03
CA GLN A 50 -0.66 1.13 -6.41
C GLN A 50 -0.83 2.10 -5.24
N SER A 51 -1.83 1.86 -4.38
CA SER A 51 -2.03 2.62 -3.15
C SER A 51 -0.83 2.47 -2.20
N ASN A 52 -0.39 1.23 -1.96
CA ASN A 52 0.76 0.95 -1.09
C ASN A 52 2.04 1.62 -1.62
N LEU A 53 2.32 1.52 -2.92
CA LEU A 53 3.47 2.17 -3.55
C LEU A 53 3.40 3.69 -3.46
N SER A 54 2.22 4.27 -3.68
CA SER A 54 2.00 5.71 -3.56
C SER A 54 2.25 6.18 -2.13
N PHE A 55 1.78 5.41 -1.16
CA PHE A 55 2.02 5.70 0.25
C PHE A 55 3.50 5.57 0.61
N MET A 56 4.18 4.51 0.20
CA MET A 56 5.63 4.35 0.43
C MET A 56 6.44 5.51 -0.14
N ARG A 57 6.02 6.05 -1.29
CA ARG A 57 6.65 7.23 -1.89
C ARG A 57 6.45 8.49 -1.05
N LEU A 58 5.24 8.69 -0.50
CA LEU A 58 4.89 9.87 0.30
C LEU A 58 5.32 9.76 1.77
N TYR A 59 5.54 8.54 2.27
CA TYR A 59 5.82 8.28 3.67
C TYR A 59 6.96 9.12 4.27
N PRO A 60 8.12 9.33 3.59
CA PRO A 60 9.18 10.18 4.10
C PRO A 60 8.74 11.64 4.33
N GLU A 61 7.93 12.18 3.42
CA GLU A 61 7.41 13.56 3.50
C GLU A 61 6.40 13.68 4.64
N LEU A 62 5.47 12.73 4.74
CA LEU A 62 4.48 12.66 5.82
C LEU A 62 5.14 12.55 7.20
N LYS A 63 6.19 11.74 7.32
CA LYS A 63 6.95 11.58 8.56
C LYS A 63 7.71 12.85 8.93
N ALA A 64 8.26 13.57 7.94
CA ALA A 64 8.94 14.84 8.15
C ALA A 64 7.97 15.93 8.63
N GLU A 65 6.76 15.99 8.06
CA GLU A 65 5.68 16.88 8.50
C GLU A 65 5.25 16.56 9.95
N GLU A 66 5.02 15.29 10.27
CA GLU A 66 4.68 14.85 11.64
C GLU A 66 5.78 15.23 12.65
N LEU A 67 7.05 15.09 12.28
CA LEU A 67 8.18 15.51 13.12
C LEU A 67 8.21 17.03 13.32
N ALA A 68 8.00 17.82 12.26
CA ALA A 68 7.98 19.28 12.33
C ALA A 68 6.85 19.80 13.24
N ASP A 69 5.65 19.23 13.09
CA ASP A 69 4.50 19.56 13.93
C ASP A 69 4.77 19.25 15.41
N ASN A 70 5.36 18.09 15.69
CA ASN A 70 5.72 17.70 17.05
C ASN A 70 6.76 18.65 17.67
N VAL A 71 7.78 19.08 16.92
CA VAL A 71 8.78 20.06 17.40
C VAL A 71 8.13 21.42 17.69
N SER A 72 7.31 21.92 16.77
CA SER A 72 6.59 23.20 16.94
C SER A 72 5.69 23.20 18.19
N ASN A 73 5.01 22.09 18.45
CA ASN A 73 4.15 21.93 19.62
C ASN A 73 4.95 21.93 20.93
N LEU A 74 6.16 21.35 20.95
CA LEU A 74 7.05 21.35 22.11
C LEU A 74 7.63 22.74 22.40
N GLU A 75 8.03 23.48 21.37
CA GLU A 75 8.54 24.86 21.53
C GLU A 75 7.47 25.81 22.08
N THR A 76 6.23 25.66 21.61
CA THR A 76 5.09 26.44 22.09
C THR A 76 4.81 26.18 23.59
N GLN A 77 4.89 24.93 24.02
CA GLN A 77 4.69 24.55 25.43
C GLN A 77 5.83 25.08 26.33
N ALA A 78 7.08 25.06 25.85
CA ALA A 78 8.24 25.56 26.59
C ALA A 78 8.23 27.09 26.77
N GLN A 79 7.56 27.85 25.90
CA GLN A 79 7.43 29.31 26.01
C GLN A 79 6.29 29.77 26.93
N THR A 80 5.36 28.88 27.28
CA THR A 80 4.21 29.15 28.15
C THR A 80 4.37 28.65 29.60
N ALA A 81 5.50 28.03 29.93
CA ALA A 81 5.85 27.53 31.27
C ALA A 81 6.85 28.47 31.97
#